data_AF-A0A520DWK0-F1
#
_entry.id   AF-A0A520DWK0-F1
#
_cell.length_a   1.000
_cell.length_b   1.000
_cell.length_c   1.000
_cell.angle_alpha   90.00
_cell.angle_beta   90.00
_cell.angle_gamma   90.00
#
_symmetry.space_group_name_H-M   'P 1'
#
loop_
_entity.id
_entity.type
_entity.pdbx_description
1 polymer ?
#
loop_
_entity_poly.entity_id
_entity_poly.type
_entity_poly.pdbx_seq_one_letter_code
_entity_poly.pdbx_strand_id
1 'polypeptide(L)'
;EHIQDFYRDTTNSIILMTDLPYGNARYSNQVDENGNFFIRNQDGRENVTDSDYADVLFTLNANLPTPKGNAYVVGRFNNYILNEESRLDFETTRRRFYKNVKLKQGLYDYKYVWVDENGKYNDTIFEGSFFETENTYQVLVYYRKPGSRYDELAGFSNVSTIKK
;
A
#
# COMPACT_ATOMS: atom_id res chain seq x y z
N GLU A 1 -6.29 -3.96 -14.93
CA GLU A 1 -5.68 -2.62 -14.82
C GLU A 1 -6.68 -1.67 -14.17
N HIS A 2 -6.27 -0.93 -13.14
CA HIS A 2 -7.13 -0.03 -12.35
C HIS A 2 -7.00 1.45 -12.77
N ILE A 3 -6.61 1.71 -14.02
CA ILE A 3 -6.44 3.07 -14.55
C ILE A 3 -7.78 3.55 -15.10
N GLN A 4 -8.23 4.70 -14.63
CA GLN A 4 -9.45 5.35 -15.13
C GLN A 4 -9.15 6.28 -16.31
N ASP A 5 -8.14 7.12 -16.17
CA ASP A 5 -7.79 8.12 -17.17
C ASP A 5 -6.28 8.42 -17.14
N PHE A 6 -5.76 8.88 -18.27
CA PHE A 6 -4.38 9.28 -18.44
C PHE A 6 -4.34 10.57 -19.25
N TYR A 7 -3.58 11.54 -18.78
CA TYR A 7 -3.30 12.74 -19.55
C TYR A 7 -1.88 13.21 -19.30
N ARG A 8 -1.39 14.02 -20.24
CA ARG A 8 -0.04 14.59 -20.19
C ARG A 8 -0.15 16.09 -20.22
N ASP A 9 0.40 16.72 -19.18
CA ASP A 9 0.61 18.17 -19.15
C ASP A 9 2.11 18.44 -19.21
N THR A 10 2.75 18.71 -18.06
CA THR A 10 4.22 18.78 -17.95
C THR A 10 4.84 17.41 -17.64
N THR A 11 4.20 16.65 -16.74
CA THR A 11 4.50 15.25 -16.41
C THR A 11 3.36 14.36 -16.89
N ASN A 12 3.60 13.05 -16.92
CA ASN A 12 2.53 12.08 -17.14
C ASN A 12 1.68 11.98 -15.87
N SER A 13 0.37 12.20 -16.00
CA SER A 13 -0.59 12.12 -14.90
C SER A 13 -1.51 10.92 -15.12
N ILE A 14 -1.60 10.05 -14.11
CA ILE A 14 -2.40 8.83 -14.14
C ILE A 14 -3.47 8.95 -13.06
N ILE A 15 -4.74 8.83 -13.45
CA ILE A 15 -5.87 8.79 -12.53
C ILE A 15 -6.28 7.33 -12.35
N LEU A 16 -6.19 6.85 -11.11
CA LEU A 16 -6.70 5.54 -10.76
C LEU A 16 -8.23 5.58 -10.62
N MET A 17 -8.87 4.43 -10.82
CA MET A 17 -10.27 4.26 -10.46
C MET A 17 -10.47 4.60 -8.98
N THR A 18 -11.63 5.18 -8.66
CA THR A 18 -11.96 5.50 -7.27
C THR A 18 -12.18 4.22 -6.47
N ASP A 19 -11.36 4.03 -5.45
CA ASP A 19 -11.45 2.91 -4.53
C ASP A 19 -12.63 3.09 -3.56
N LEU A 20 -13.23 1.97 -3.17
CA LEU A 20 -14.28 1.91 -2.16
C LEU A 20 -13.73 1.22 -0.90
N PRO A 21 -14.14 1.63 0.31
CA PRO A 21 -13.75 0.94 1.52
C PRO A 21 -14.41 -0.45 1.57
N TYR A 22 -13.59 -1.48 1.74
CA TYR A 22 -13.99 -2.88 1.85
C TYR A 22 -14.32 -3.32 3.29
N GLY A 23 -14.12 -2.45 4.30
CA GLY A 23 -14.31 -2.79 5.71
C GLY A 23 -15.65 -3.43 6.09
N ASN A 24 -16.73 -3.14 5.35
CA ASN A 24 -18.06 -3.73 5.55
C ASN A 24 -18.51 -4.65 4.39
N ALA A 25 -17.66 -4.88 3.41
CA ALA A 25 -17.97 -5.70 2.24
C ALA A 25 -17.86 -7.20 2.59
N ARG A 26 -18.44 -8.05 1.73
CA ARG A 26 -18.14 -9.49 1.77
C ARG A 26 -16.78 -9.73 1.13
N TYR A 27 -16.04 -10.69 1.67
CA TYR A 27 -14.76 -11.11 1.10
C TYR A 27 -14.92 -11.50 -0.37
N SER A 28 -13.96 -11.07 -1.19
CA SER A 28 -13.83 -11.43 -2.59
C SER A 28 -12.36 -11.75 -2.86
N ASN A 29 -12.10 -12.87 -3.56
CA ASN A 29 -10.74 -13.25 -3.92
C ASN A 29 -10.19 -12.25 -4.94
N GLN A 30 -9.20 -11.47 -4.50
CA GLN A 30 -8.36 -10.65 -5.38
C GLN A 30 -6.94 -11.20 -5.28
N VAL A 31 -6.35 -11.49 -6.44
CA VAL A 31 -4.95 -11.93 -6.50
C VAL A 31 -4.08 -10.70 -6.38
N ASP A 32 -3.21 -10.69 -5.37
CA ASP A 32 -2.21 -9.65 -5.14
C ASP A 32 -0.81 -10.27 -5.07
N GLU A 33 0.19 -9.42 -4.91
CA GLU A 33 1.59 -9.78 -4.72
C GLU A 33 2.04 -9.49 -3.28
N ASN A 34 1.12 -9.60 -2.30
CA ASN A 34 1.34 -9.34 -0.87
C ASN A 34 1.97 -7.96 -0.59
N GLY A 35 1.55 -6.92 -1.30
CA GLY A 35 2.04 -5.54 -1.08
C GLY A 35 3.32 -5.21 -1.84
N ASN A 36 3.84 -6.11 -2.68
CA ASN A 36 5.02 -5.87 -3.49
C ASN A 36 4.74 -4.90 -4.66
N PHE A 37 5.82 -4.46 -5.30
CA PHE A 37 5.74 -3.69 -6.53
C PHE A 37 6.83 -4.15 -7.50
N PHE A 38 6.58 -3.99 -8.79
CA PHE A 38 7.47 -4.42 -9.85
C PHE A 38 7.58 -3.32 -10.90
N ILE A 39 8.78 -2.74 -11.05
CA ILE A 39 9.07 -1.79 -12.12
C ILE A 39 9.03 -2.54 -13.45
N ARG A 40 8.14 -2.12 -14.34
CA ARG A 40 7.90 -2.77 -15.63
C ARG A 40 7.60 -1.70 -16.69
N ASN A 41 8.22 -1.85 -17.85
CA ASN A 41 7.97 -1.10 -19.05
C ASN A 41 7.76 -2.10 -20.20
N GLN A 42 6.76 -1.86 -21.06
CA GLN A 42 6.51 -2.71 -22.23
C GLN A 42 7.33 -2.29 -23.46
N ASP A 43 7.76 -1.03 -23.52
CA ASP A 43 8.44 -0.44 -24.68
C ASP A 43 9.98 -0.42 -24.53
N GLY A 44 10.48 -0.60 -23.31
CA GLY A 44 11.91 -0.55 -22.97
C GLY A 44 12.62 -1.90 -23.09
N ARG A 45 13.96 -1.87 -23.11
CA ARG A 45 14.81 -3.08 -22.99
C ARG A 45 15.14 -3.39 -21.54
N GLU A 46 15.31 -2.34 -20.73
CA GLU A 46 15.66 -2.45 -19.32
C GLU A 46 14.70 -1.61 -18.48
N ASN A 47 13.82 -2.29 -17.74
CA ASN A 47 12.78 -1.66 -16.92
C ASN A 47 13.37 -0.66 -15.91
N VAL A 48 14.55 -0.97 -15.35
CA VAL A 48 15.14 -0.12 -14.32
C VAL A 48 15.58 1.24 -14.87
N THR A 49 16.02 1.33 -16.11
CA THR A 49 16.49 2.60 -16.72
C THR A 49 15.43 3.26 -17.60
N ASP A 50 14.62 2.45 -18.27
CA ASP A 50 13.75 2.92 -19.34
C ASP A 50 12.34 3.28 -18.84
N SER A 51 11.97 2.87 -17.62
CA SER A 51 10.68 3.26 -17.01
C SER A 51 10.70 4.72 -16.56
N ASP A 52 9.68 5.47 -16.96
CA ASP A 52 9.47 6.85 -16.55
C ASP A 52 8.69 6.97 -15.24
N TYR A 53 8.77 8.16 -14.62
CA TYR A 53 7.93 8.53 -13.49
C TYR A 53 6.66 9.25 -13.95
N ALA A 54 5.56 8.95 -13.28
CA ALA A 54 4.27 9.59 -13.46
C ALA A 54 3.70 10.02 -12.10
N ASP A 55 2.89 11.07 -12.12
CA ASP A 55 2.11 11.51 -10.97
C ASP A 55 0.81 10.70 -10.94
N VAL A 56 0.65 9.86 -9.92
CA VAL A 56 -0.49 8.93 -9.79
C VAL A 56 -1.47 9.48 -8.75
N LEU A 57 -2.70 9.76 -9.17
CA LEU A 57 -3.78 10.20 -8.30
C LEU A 57 -4.51 9.00 -7.71
N PHE A 58 -4.28 8.77 -6.42
CA PHE A 58 -5.07 7.85 -5.60
C PHE A 58 -6.36 8.55 -5.16
N THR A 59 -7.48 7.85 -5.21
CA THR A 59 -8.78 8.36 -4.74
C THR A 59 -9.50 7.27 -3.98
N LEU A 60 -9.84 7.52 -2.72
CA LEU A 60 -10.62 6.62 -1.86
C LEU A 60 -11.94 7.30 -1.47
N ASN A 61 -13.06 6.71 -1.87
CA ASN A 61 -14.40 7.19 -1.53
C ASN A 61 -14.87 6.63 -0.18
N ALA A 62 -14.36 7.20 0.90
CA ALA A 62 -14.71 6.84 2.27
C ALA A 62 -15.01 8.08 3.12
N ASN A 63 -15.93 7.96 4.07
CA ASN A 63 -16.18 8.99 5.07
C ASN A 63 -15.04 9.03 6.11
N LEU A 64 -14.89 10.16 6.80
CA LEU A 64 -13.99 10.25 7.96
C LEU A 64 -14.38 9.22 9.03
N PRO A 65 -13.47 8.31 9.43
CA PRO A 65 -13.71 7.41 10.55
C PRO A 65 -13.88 8.17 11.88
N THR A 66 -13.04 9.18 12.10
CA THR A 66 -13.11 10.10 13.26
C THR A 66 -12.88 11.54 12.81
N PRO A 67 -13.38 12.55 13.57
CA PRO A 67 -13.20 13.97 13.22
C PRO A 67 -11.74 14.42 13.16
N LYS A 68 -10.87 13.72 13.89
CA LYS A 68 -9.44 13.95 13.95
C LYS A 68 -8.71 12.64 13.71
N GLY A 69 -7.83 12.65 12.71
CA GLY A 69 -7.04 11.51 12.26
C GLY A 69 -6.65 11.71 10.80
N ASN A 70 -5.76 10.85 10.31
CA ASN A 70 -5.18 10.96 8.98
C ASN A 70 -5.26 9.61 8.27
N ALA A 71 -5.59 9.64 6.99
CA ALA A 71 -5.50 8.48 6.11
C ALA A 71 -4.17 8.51 5.34
N TYR A 72 -3.60 7.35 5.09
CA TYR A 72 -2.36 7.20 4.32
C TYR A 72 -2.50 6.11 3.27
N VAL A 73 -1.85 6.30 2.13
CA VAL A 73 -1.64 5.26 1.11
C VAL A 73 -0.25 4.65 1.31
N VAL A 74 -0.18 3.34 1.50
CA VAL A 74 1.07 2.64 1.84
C VAL A 74 1.22 1.34 1.08
N GLY A 75 2.46 0.95 0.85
CA GLY A 75 2.82 -0.33 0.26
C GLY A 75 4.32 -0.57 0.38
N ARG A 76 4.84 -1.60 -0.27
CA ARG A 76 6.29 -1.82 -0.26
C ARG A 76 7.06 -0.72 -1.00
N PHE A 77 6.42 -0.02 -1.94
CA PHE A 77 7.04 1.07 -2.70
C PHE A 77 7.52 2.24 -1.83
N ASN A 78 6.88 2.48 -0.68
CA ASN A 78 7.30 3.48 0.30
C ASN A 78 7.73 2.85 1.63
N ASN A 79 8.07 1.55 1.63
CA ASN A 79 8.43 0.79 2.83
C ASN A 79 7.41 0.88 3.97
N TYR A 80 6.12 1.05 3.65
CA TYR A 80 5.04 1.24 4.61
C TYR A 80 5.23 2.46 5.54
N ILE A 81 6.02 3.45 5.13
CA ILE A 81 6.31 4.64 5.94
C ILE A 81 5.12 5.61 5.91
N LEU A 82 4.74 6.07 7.09
CA LEU A 82 3.69 7.08 7.30
C LEU A 82 4.35 8.46 7.39
N ASN A 83 4.30 9.22 6.30
CA ASN A 83 4.85 10.57 6.21
C ASN A 83 3.89 11.49 5.43
N GLU A 84 4.28 12.75 5.25
CA GLU A 84 3.46 13.73 4.50
C GLU A 84 3.26 13.35 3.02
N GLU A 85 4.17 12.56 2.44
CA GLU A 85 4.09 12.08 1.05
C GLU A 85 3.04 10.97 0.89
N SER A 86 2.88 10.11 1.91
CA SER A 86 1.83 9.08 1.93
C SER A 86 0.50 9.55 2.51
N ARG A 87 0.45 10.71 3.19
CA ARG A 87 -0.80 11.25 3.77
C ARG A 87 -1.77 11.69 2.67
N LEU A 88 -2.99 11.17 2.75
CA LEU A 88 -4.12 11.55 1.92
C LEU A 88 -4.78 12.84 2.42
N ASP A 89 -5.20 13.68 1.49
CA ASP A 89 -5.99 14.87 1.78
C ASP A 89 -7.48 14.52 1.70
N PHE A 90 -8.30 15.07 2.60
CA PHE A 90 -9.75 14.83 2.60
C PHE A 90 -10.52 15.99 1.97
N GLU A 91 -11.34 15.68 0.98
CA GLU A 91 -12.26 16.61 0.33
C GLU A 91 -13.65 16.52 0.96
N THR A 92 -14.04 17.52 1.75
CA THR A 92 -15.33 17.53 2.47
C THR A 92 -16.55 17.58 1.55
N THR A 93 -16.47 18.29 0.42
CA THR A 93 -17.58 18.45 -0.54
C THR A 93 -17.97 17.13 -1.20
N ARG A 94 -16.99 16.30 -1.54
CA ARG A 94 -17.20 15.02 -2.25
C ARG A 94 -17.02 13.80 -1.35
N ARG A 95 -16.65 14.01 -0.08
CA ARG A 95 -16.44 12.98 0.95
C ARG A 95 -15.48 11.87 0.50
N ARG A 96 -14.32 12.28 -0.01
CA ARG A 96 -13.28 11.38 -0.49
C ARG A 96 -11.91 11.80 0.00
N PHE A 97 -11.02 10.82 0.09
CA PHE A 97 -9.61 11.02 0.26
C PHE A 97 -8.91 10.99 -1.09
N TYR A 98 -7.85 11.79 -1.25
CA TYR A 98 -7.06 11.79 -2.47
C TYR A 98 -5.61 12.18 -2.21
N LYS A 99 -4.70 11.72 -3.08
CA LYS A 99 -3.29 12.15 -3.08
C LYS A 99 -2.64 11.87 -4.42
N ASN A 100 -1.82 12.81 -4.87
CA ASN A 100 -0.87 12.56 -5.97
C ASN A 100 0.44 12.02 -5.38
N VAL A 101 0.86 10.86 -5.86
CA VAL A 101 2.14 10.24 -5.50
C VAL A 101 2.94 9.99 -6.78
N LYS A 102 4.20 10.42 -6.79
CA LYS A 102 5.09 10.21 -7.93
C LYS A 102 5.64 8.79 -7.91
N LEU A 103 5.20 7.96 -8.84
CA LEU A 103 5.59 6.56 -8.96
C LEU A 103 6.27 6.29 -10.30
N LYS A 104 7.18 5.32 -10.30
CA LYS A 104 7.81 4.84 -11.53
C LYS A 104 6.85 3.88 -12.24
N GLN A 105 6.95 3.73 -13.55
CA GLN A 105 6.08 2.81 -14.28
C GLN A 105 6.25 1.36 -13.77
N GLY A 106 5.13 0.71 -13.45
CA GLY A 106 5.15 -0.66 -12.94
C GLY A 106 3.81 -1.12 -12.36
N LEU A 107 3.85 -2.31 -11.76
CA LEU A 107 2.77 -2.88 -10.97
C LEU A 107 2.99 -2.51 -9.50
N TYR A 108 1.95 -2.03 -8.82
CA TYR A 108 2.02 -1.61 -7.43
C TYR A 108 0.83 -2.14 -6.65
N ASP A 109 1.11 -2.91 -5.61
CA ASP A 109 0.14 -3.16 -4.56
C ASP A 109 0.24 -2.03 -3.52
N TYR A 110 -0.92 -1.60 -3.05
CA TYR A 110 -1.06 -0.58 -2.03
C TYR A 110 -2.28 -0.89 -1.17
N LYS A 111 -2.32 -0.28 0.01
CA LYS A 111 -3.47 -0.29 0.90
C LYS A 111 -3.64 1.07 1.57
N TYR A 112 -4.83 1.30 2.10
CA TYR A 112 -5.14 2.49 2.88
C TYR A 112 -5.14 2.19 4.37
N VAL A 113 -4.50 3.06 5.14
CA VAL A 113 -4.43 2.94 6.60
C VAL A 113 -4.91 4.22 7.27
N TRP A 114 -5.49 4.07 8.45
CA TRP A 114 -5.96 5.17 9.28
C TRP A 114 -5.09 5.31 10.53
N VAL A 115 -4.77 6.54 10.91
CA VAL A 115 -4.13 6.87 12.18
C VAL A 115 -5.01 7.88 12.90
N ASP A 116 -5.48 7.55 14.10
CA ASP A 116 -6.31 8.46 14.89
C ASP A 116 -5.49 9.60 15.54
N GLU A 117 -6.18 10.52 16.21
CA GLU A 117 -5.55 11.65 16.91
C GLU A 117 -4.56 11.25 18.02
N ASN A 118 -4.67 10.02 18.55
CA ASN A 118 -3.79 9.48 19.58
C ASN A 118 -2.60 8.72 18.99
N GLY A 119 -2.47 8.68 17.66
CA GLY A 119 -1.43 7.93 16.96
C GLY A 119 -1.73 6.43 16.85
N LYS A 120 -2.96 5.99 17.12
CA LYS A 120 -3.33 4.58 16.98
C LYS A 120 -3.45 4.22 15.51
N TYR A 121 -2.55 3.35 15.06
CA TYR A 121 -2.56 2.76 13.73
C TYR A 121 -3.71 1.75 13.58
N ASN A 122 -4.43 1.84 12.46
CA ASN A 122 -5.49 0.90 12.09
C ASN A 122 -5.53 0.72 10.56
N ASP A 123 -5.22 -0.48 10.09
CA ASP A 123 -5.24 -0.86 8.68
C ASP A 123 -6.46 -1.65 8.24
N THR A 124 -7.42 -1.86 9.14
CA THR A 124 -8.66 -2.62 8.87
C THR A 124 -9.86 -1.73 8.64
N ILE A 125 -9.79 -0.44 8.99
CA ILE A 125 -10.91 0.51 8.83
C ILE A 125 -11.36 0.63 7.37
N PHE A 126 -10.41 0.69 6.43
CA PHE A 126 -10.72 0.81 5.00
C PHE A 126 -10.71 -0.55 4.30
N GLU A 127 -9.72 -1.40 4.58
CA GLU A 127 -9.52 -2.68 3.88
C GLU A 127 -10.36 -3.84 4.46
N GLY A 128 -10.77 -3.75 5.72
CA GLY A 128 -11.39 -4.85 6.45
C GLY A 128 -10.40 -5.83 7.05
N SER A 129 -10.94 -6.92 7.61
CA SER A 129 -10.15 -8.02 8.18
C SER A 129 -10.89 -9.32 7.91
N PHE A 130 -10.39 -10.10 6.95
CA PHE A 130 -10.98 -11.34 6.50
C PHE A 130 -9.99 -12.48 6.74
N PHE A 131 -10.47 -13.62 7.26
CA PHE A 131 -9.58 -14.73 7.61
C PHE A 131 -9.13 -15.51 6.37
N GLU A 132 -9.88 -15.39 5.28
CA GLU A 132 -9.62 -16.03 3.99
C GLU A 132 -8.47 -15.36 3.21
N THR A 133 -8.09 -14.13 3.55
CA THR A 133 -7.06 -13.37 2.82
C THR A 133 -5.73 -14.10 2.84
N GLU A 134 -5.15 -14.30 1.65
CA GLU A 134 -3.80 -14.86 1.52
C GLU A 134 -2.78 -13.88 2.08
N ASN A 135 -2.12 -14.27 3.16
CA ASN A 135 -1.00 -13.52 3.73
C ASN A 135 0.24 -14.42 3.84
N THR A 136 1.41 -13.80 3.64
CA THR A 136 2.72 -14.41 3.89
C THR A 136 3.34 -13.86 5.17
N TYR A 137 3.72 -14.75 6.09
CA TYR A 137 4.36 -14.42 7.36
C TYR A 137 5.83 -14.82 7.36
N GLN A 138 6.68 -13.93 7.88
CA GLN A 138 8.09 -14.20 8.10
C GLN A 138 8.34 -14.46 9.60
N VAL A 139 8.96 -15.58 9.91
CA VAL A 139 9.35 -15.96 11.28
C VAL A 139 10.86 -15.85 11.39
N LEU A 140 11.33 -14.96 12.25
CA LEU A 140 12.75 -14.73 12.53
C LEU A 140 13.06 -15.15 13.96
N VAL A 141 13.93 -16.13 14.13
CA VAL A 141 14.32 -16.65 15.44
C VAL A 141 15.68 -16.07 15.80
N TYR A 142 15.72 -15.26 16.86
CA TYR A 142 16.96 -14.67 17.37
C TYR A 142 17.44 -15.39 18.62
N TYR A 143 18.75 -15.58 18.75
CA TYR A 143 19.39 -16.17 19.91
C TYR A 143 20.58 -15.33 20.37
N ARG A 144 20.60 -15.00 21.66
CA ARG A 144 21.72 -14.32 22.32
C ARG A 144 22.40 -15.27 23.30
N LYS A 145 23.60 -15.74 22.95
CA LYS A 145 24.44 -16.55 23.84
C LYS A 145 24.85 -15.75 25.08
N PRO A 146 25.02 -16.37 26.27
CA PRO A 146 25.62 -15.70 27.42
C PRO A 146 27.00 -15.13 27.06
N GLY A 147 27.23 -13.85 27.36
CA GLY A 147 28.46 -13.13 27.00
C GLY A 147 28.52 -12.61 25.55
N SER A 148 27.49 -12.87 24.72
CA SER A 148 27.42 -12.27 23.39
C SER A 148 27.15 -10.76 23.46
N ARG A 149 27.68 -10.04 22.47
CA ARG A 149 27.47 -8.59 22.29
C ARG A 149 26.33 -8.26 21.33
N TYR A 150 25.75 -9.26 20.67
CA TYR A 150 24.69 -9.08 19.67
C TYR A 150 23.73 -10.28 19.61
N ASP A 151 22.55 -10.06 19.02
CA ASP A 151 21.57 -11.09 18.71
C ASP A 151 21.93 -11.77 17.39
N GLU A 152 22.08 -13.10 17.40
CA GLU A 152 22.28 -13.88 16.19
C GLU A 152 20.91 -14.29 15.63
N LEU A 153 20.71 -14.13 14.31
CA LEU A 153 19.56 -14.74 13.62
C LEU A 153 19.82 -16.25 13.51
N ALA A 154 19.27 -17.02 14.44
CA ALA A 154 19.44 -18.46 14.53
C ALA A 154 18.55 -19.25 13.54
N GLY A 155 17.48 -18.63 13.05
CA GLY A 155 16.57 -19.27 12.10
C GLY A 155 15.66 -18.29 11.37
N PHE A 156 15.25 -18.69 10.17
CA PHE A 156 14.35 -17.94 9.30
C PHE A 156 13.38 -18.91 8.61
N SER A 157 12.10 -18.53 8.56
CA SER A 157 11.08 -19.26 7.80
C SER A 157 10.06 -18.30 7.20
N ASN A 158 9.58 -18.61 6.01
CA ASN A 158 8.44 -17.95 5.38
C ASN A 158 7.28 -18.93 5.34
N VAL A 159 6.10 -18.53 5.81
CA VAL A 159 4.90 -19.35 5.87
C VAL A 159 3.75 -18.59 5.22
N SER A 160 3.12 -19.16 4.20
CA SER A 160 1.88 -18.62 3.64
C SER A 160 0.67 -19.32 4.27
N THR A 161 -0.41 -18.57 4.42
CA THR A 161 -1.74 -19.07 4.83
C THR A 161 -2.29 -20.12 3.87
N ILE A 162 -1.97 -20.02 2.58
CA ILE A 162 -2.31 -21.03 1.58
C ILE A 162 -1.14 -22.02 1.50
N LYS A 163 -1.42 -23.30 1.76
CA LYS A 163 -0.51 -24.38 1.38
C LYS A 163 -0.60 -24.56 -0.14
N LYS A 164 0.42 -24.10 -0.87
CA LYS A 164 0.61 -24.47 -2.27
C LYS A 164 0.91 -25.96 -2.41
#